data_AF-A0A7J7JXS1-F1
#
_entry.id   AF-A0A7J7JXS1-F1
#
_cell.length_a   1.000
_cell.length_b   1.000
_cell.length_c   1.000
_cell.angle_alpha   90.00
_cell.angle_beta   90.00
_cell.angle_gamma   90.00
#
_symmetry.space_group_name_H-M   'P 1'
#
loop_
_entity.id
_entity.type
_entity.pdbx_description
1 polymer ?
#
loop_
_entity_poly.entity_id
_entity_poly.type
_entity_poly.pdbx_seq_one_letter_code
_entity_poly.pdbx_strand_id
1 'polypeptide(L)'
;MHRVSKLKLAEVTPYLVCKLCNGYFIDPCTAQDCLHTFCKTCIVKHLYQHCTCPICDVVIHKTRPLEMIRHDQTIQDLVYKLVPGVFGKEMERRREFYSDHPDPDVNGEGNSEERGGSEG
;
A
#
# COMPACT_ATOMS: atom_id res chain seq x y z
N MET A 1 -15.43 -2.99 -30.36
CA MET A 1 -16.56 -2.48 -29.55
C MET A 1 -16.15 -2.52 -28.09
N HIS A 2 -15.88 -1.38 -27.44
CA HIS A 2 -15.55 -1.35 -26.02
C HIS A 2 -16.85 -1.43 -25.21
N ARG A 3 -17.07 -2.54 -24.51
CA ARG A 3 -18.23 -2.73 -23.64
C ARG A 3 -17.91 -2.16 -22.26
N VAL A 4 -18.53 -1.03 -21.92
CA VAL A 4 -18.41 -0.43 -20.59
C VAL A 4 -19.35 -1.17 -19.64
N SER A 5 -18.78 -1.74 -18.58
CA SER A 5 -19.55 -2.40 -17.51
C SER A 5 -19.54 -1.50 -16.28
N LYS A 6 -20.71 -1.23 -15.70
CA LYS A 6 -20.83 -0.49 -14.43
C LYS A 6 -20.79 -1.48 -13.29
N LEU A 7 -19.89 -1.27 -12.34
CA LEU A 7 -19.76 -2.12 -11.16
C LEU A 7 -19.81 -1.24 -9.90
N LYS A 8 -20.45 -1.74 -8.84
CA LYS A 8 -20.56 -0.98 -7.59
C LYS A 8 -19.25 -1.08 -6.83
N LEU A 9 -18.70 0.05 -6.39
CA LEU A 9 -17.45 0.08 -5.63
C LEU A 9 -17.49 -0.81 -4.37
N ALA A 10 -18.67 -0.92 -3.73
CA ALA A 10 -18.88 -1.79 -2.58
C ALA A 10 -18.57 -3.27 -2.84
N GLU A 11 -18.72 -3.74 -4.09
CA GLU A 11 -18.45 -5.13 -4.48
C GLU A 11 -16.93 -5.38 -4.63
N VAL A 12 -16.14 -4.35 -4.96
CA VAL A 12 -14.67 -4.46 -5.09
C VAL A 12 -13.94 -4.13 -3.80
N THR A 13 -14.52 -3.25 -2.98
CA THR A 13 -13.89 -2.73 -1.75
C THR A 13 -13.27 -3.81 -0.87
N PRO A 14 -13.91 -4.98 -0.62
CA PRO A 14 -13.32 -6.04 0.20
C PRO A 14 -11.95 -6.57 -0.28
N TYR A 15 -11.66 -6.43 -1.58
CA TYR A 15 -10.41 -6.87 -2.22
C TYR A 15 -9.33 -5.78 -2.26
N LEU A 16 -9.68 -4.54 -1.89
CA LEU A 16 -8.80 -3.37 -1.97
C LEU A 16 -8.47 -2.78 -0.58
N VAL A 17 -8.86 -3.48 0.49
CA VAL A 17 -8.68 -3.04 1.87
C VAL A 17 -7.67 -3.90 2.63
N CYS A 18 -6.81 -3.23 3.39
CA CYS A 18 -5.83 -3.85 4.26
C CYS A 18 -6.51 -4.37 5.54
N LYS A 19 -6.23 -5.62 5.93
CA LYS A 19 -6.78 -6.24 7.14
C LYS A 19 -6.18 -5.75 8.45
N LEU A 20 -5.03 -5.05 8.40
CA LEU A 20 -4.36 -4.53 9.59
C LEU A 20 -4.85 -3.14 10.01
N CYS A 21 -5.19 -2.28 9.03
CA CYS A 21 -5.64 -0.91 9.31
C CYS A 21 -7.09 -0.63 8.89
N ASN A 22 -7.74 -1.58 8.21
CA ASN A 22 -9.11 -1.48 7.69
C ASN A 22 -9.33 -0.34 6.68
N GLY A 23 -8.25 0.28 6.18
CA GLY A 23 -8.27 1.25 5.09
C GLY A 23 -7.94 0.63 3.74
N TYR A 24 -8.02 1.42 2.66
CA TYR A 24 -7.53 1.01 1.34
C TYR A 24 -6.02 0.78 1.36
N PHE A 25 -5.52 -0.09 0.48
CA PHE A 25 -4.07 -0.30 0.38
C PHE A 25 -3.34 0.98 -0.03
N ILE A 26 -2.29 1.31 0.72
CA ILE A 26 -1.31 2.35 0.43
C ILE A 26 0.07 1.69 0.52
N ASP A 27 0.84 1.82 -0.55
CA ASP A 27 2.09 1.11 -0.80
C ASP A 27 1.96 -0.39 -0.47
N PRO A 28 1.06 -1.14 -1.13
CA PRO A 28 0.82 -2.54 -0.81
C PRO A 28 2.09 -3.39 -0.90
N CYS A 29 2.24 -4.29 0.05
CA CYS A 29 3.24 -5.35 0.07
C CYS A 29 2.55 -6.71 0.19
N THR A 30 2.93 -7.64 -0.67
CA THR A 30 2.40 -8.99 -0.73
C THR A 30 3.42 -9.98 -0.20
N ALA A 31 3.00 -10.88 0.70
CA ALA A 31 3.83 -11.98 1.22
C ALA A 31 3.94 -13.09 0.16
N GLN A 32 5.16 -13.55 -0.13
CA GLN A 32 5.40 -14.45 -1.27
C GLN A 32 4.78 -15.84 -1.11
N ASP A 33 4.78 -16.41 0.10
CA ASP A 33 4.35 -17.80 0.32
C ASP A 33 2.83 -17.98 0.36
N CYS A 34 2.09 -16.96 0.83
CA CYS A 34 0.64 -17.04 1.00
C CYS A 34 -0.16 -16.02 0.18
N LEU A 35 0.53 -15.14 -0.56
CA LEU A 35 -0.05 -14.12 -1.45
C LEU A 35 -1.05 -13.17 -0.78
N HIS A 36 -0.95 -13.00 0.54
CA HIS A 36 -1.73 -12.00 1.27
C HIS A 36 -1.06 -10.62 1.21
N THR A 37 -1.87 -9.60 0.96
CA THR A 37 -1.42 -8.21 0.77
C THR A 37 -1.83 -7.32 1.94
N PHE A 38 -0.95 -6.37 2.28
CA PHE A 38 -1.11 -5.39 3.36
C PHE A 38 -0.45 -4.07 2.94
N CYS A 39 -0.74 -2.94 3.60
CA CYS A 39 0.05 -1.71 3.40
C CYS A 39 1.50 -1.90 3.89
N LYS A 40 2.49 -1.31 3.22
CA LYS A 40 3.93 -1.35 3.59
C LYS A 40 4.13 -1.10 5.07
N THR A 41 3.64 0.03 5.57
CA THR A 41 3.79 0.43 6.97
C THR A 41 3.13 -0.54 7.95
N CYS A 42 2.00 -1.14 7.55
CA CYS A 42 1.26 -2.07 8.39
C CYS A 42 2.00 -3.40 8.55
N ILE A 43 2.41 -4.02 7.44
CA ILE A 43 3.09 -5.32 7.51
C ILE A 43 4.49 -5.19 8.06
N VAL A 44 5.23 -4.12 7.72
CA VAL A 44 6.56 -3.88 8.30
C VAL A 44 6.46 -3.72 9.82
N LYS A 45 5.48 -2.96 10.32
CA LYS A 45 5.23 -2.82 11.77
C LYS A 45 4.92 -4.16 12.45
N HIS A 46 4.08 -4.99 11.84
CA HIS A 46 3.76 -6.33 12.35
C HIS A 46 4.99 -7.23 12.39
N LEU A 47 5.81 -7.19 11.33
CA LEU A 47 6.98 -8.06 11.18
C LEU A 47 8.16 -7.73 12.11
N TYR A 48 8.11 -6.59 12.83
CA TYR A 48 9.04 -6.32 13.92
C TYR A 48 8.80 -7.18 15.15
N GLN A 49 7.59 -7.69 15.34
CA GLN A 49 7.21 -8.46 16.54
C GLN A 49 6.83 -9.91 16.22
N HIS A 50 6.41 -10.18 14.99
CA HIS A 50 5.90 -11.48 14.55
C HIS A 50 6.51 -11.90 13.21
N CYS A 51 6.68 -13.20 12.99
CA CYS A 51 7.19 -13.73 11.72
C CYS A 51 6.10 -14.44 10.89
N THR A 52 4.82 -14.22 11.22
CA THR A 52 3.66 -14.90 10.63
C THR A 52 2.75 -13.94 9.88
N CYS A 53 2.04 -14.47 8.88
CA CYS A 53 1.03 -13.74 8.15
C CYS A 53 -0.18 -13.41 9.06
N PRO A 54 -0.63 -12.15 9.16
CA PRO A 54 -1.79 -11.76 9.97
C PRO A 54 -3.14 -12.39 9.57
N ILE A 55 -3.24 -13.03 8.39
CA ILE A 55 -4.50 -13.58 7.87
C ILE A 55 -4.57 -15.10 8.02
N CYS A 56 -3.46 -15.81 7.78
CA CYS A 56 -3.44 -17.27 7.73
C CYS A 56 -2.40 -17.92 8.65
N ASP A 57 -1.69 -17.12 9.46
CA ASP A 57 -0.68 -17.56 10.43
C ASP A 57 0.51 -18.35 9.88
N VAL A 58 0.61 -18.51 8.55
CA VAL A 58 1.78 -19.08 7.89
C VAL A 58 3.02 -18.25 8.21
N VAL A 59 4.12 -18.92 8.57
CA VAL A 59 5.42 -18.28 8.81
C VAL A 59 5.94 -17.71 7.50
N ILE A 60 6.11 -16.39 7.42
CA ILE A 60 6.62 -15.69 6.23
C ILE A 60 8.12 -15.98 6.05
N HIS A 61 8.90 -15.84 7.12
CA HIS A 61 10.30 -16.28 7.15
C HIS A 61 10.78 -16.36 8.60
N LYS A 62 11.64 -17.34 8.92
CA LYS A 62 12.06 -17.57 10.31
C LYS A 62 12.97 -16.49 10.89
N THR A 63 13.78 -15.83 10.06
CA THR A 63 14.83 -14.89 10.53
C THR A 63 14.82 -13.53 9.84
N ARG A 64 14.17 -13.44 8.68
CA ARG A 64 14.24 -12.27 7.77
C ARG A 64 12.88 -12.05 7.08
N PRO A 65 11.80 -11.83 7.83
CA PRO A 65 10.46 -11.75 7.27
C PRO A 65 10.28 -10.59 6.28
N LEU A 66 11.01 -9.48 6.46
CA LEU A 66 11.00 -8.33 5.55
C LEU A 66 11.50 -8.65 4.13
N GLU A 67 12.30 -9.70 3.96
CA GLU A 67 12.81 -10.12 2.64
C GLU A 67 11.84 -10.99 1.85
N MET A 68 10.78 -11.49 2.49
CA MET A 68 9.76 -12.33 1.86
C MET A 68 8.46 -11.58 1.58
N ILE A 69 8.48 -10.26 1.72
CA ILE A 69 7.43 -9.36 1.24
C ILE A 69 7.94 -8.55 0.04
N ARG A 70 7.06 -8.27 -0.92
CA ARG A 70 7.38 -7.48 -2.12
C ARG A 70 6.32 -6.43 -2.36
N HIS A 71 6.75 -5.26 -2.83
CA HIS A 71 5.82 -4.23 -3.30
C HIS A 71 4.94 -4.78 -4.42
N ASP A 72 3.64 -4.51 -4.33
CA ASP A 72 2.65 -4.96 -5.29
C ASP A 72 2.11 -3.77 -6.08
N GLN A 73 2.88 -3.35 -7.09
CA GLN A 73 2.50 -2.20 -7.93
C GLN A 73 1.14 -2.41 -8.60
N THR A 74 0.81 -3.67 -8.94
CA THR A 74 -0.48 -3.98 -9.58
C THR A 74 -1.64 -3.66 -8.65
N ILE A 75 -1.57 -4.07 -7.37
CA ILE A 75 -2.62 -3.73 -6.41
C ILE A 75 -2.66 -2.21 -6.15
N GLN A 76 -1.50 -1.56 -6.10
CA GLN A 76 -1.44 -0.09 -5.92
C GLN A 76 -2.18 0.64 -7.05
N ASP A 77 -1.87 0.26 -8.28
CA ASP A 77 -2.50 0.77 -9.49
C ASP A 77 -4.01 0.52 -9.50
N LEU A 78 -4.44 -0.68 -9.10
CA LEU A 78 -5.86 -1.02 -9.02
C LEU A 78 -6.58 -0.14 -8.00
N VAL A 79 -6.02 0.08 -6.81
CA VAL A 79 -6.61 0.97 -5.82
C VAL A 79 -6.74 2.40 -6.36
N TYR A 80 -5.66 2.95 -6.92
CA TYR A 80 -5.66 4.32 -7.42
C TYR A 80 -6.55 4.53 -8.63
N LYS A 81 -6.70 3.53 -9.51
CA LYS A 81 -7.55 3.62 -10.71
C LYS A 81 -9.02 3.33 -10.41
N LEU A 82 -9.33 2.46 -9.45
CA LEU A 82 -10.70 2.02 -9.17
C LEU A 82 -11.39 2.80 -8.05
N VAL A 83 -10.65 3.32 -7.07
CA VAL A 83 -11.23 4.01 -5.92
C VAL A 83 -11.09 5.53 -6.07
N PRO A 84 -12.20 6.25 -6.33
CA PRO A 84 -12.13 7.69 -6.58
C PRO A 84 -11.56 8.47 -5.39
N GLY A 85 -10.55 9.29 -5.67
CA GLY A 85 -9.99 10.24 -4.70
C GLY A 85 -9.02 9.67 -3.67
N VAL A 86 -8.74 8.35 -3.66
CA VAL A 86 -7.75 7.77 -2.72
C VAL A 86 -6.35 8.32 -3.00
N PHE A 87 -5.92 8.33 -4.26
CA PHE A 87 -4.62 8.88 -4.66
C PHE A 87 -4.47 10.35 -4.21
N GLY A 88 -5.40 11.22 -4.62
CA GLY A 88 -5.34 12.65 -4.30
C GLY A 88 -5.28 12.92 -2.78
N LYS A 89 -6.10 12.20 -1.99
CA LYS A 89 -6.09 12.34 -0.52
C LYS A 89 -4.78 11.84 0.11
N GLU A 90 -4.19 10.77 -0.41
CA GLU A 90 -2.91 10.28 0.09
C GLU A 90 -1.77 11.26 -0.24
N MET A 91 -1.75 11.81 -1.46
CA MET A 91 -0.75 12.80 -1.86
C MET A 91 -0.90 14.11 -1.06
N GLU A 92 -2.13 14.54 -0.78
CA GLU A 92 -2.43 15.69 0.08
C GLU A 92 -1.88 15.48 1.50
N ARG A 93 -2.16 14.32 2.12
CA ARG A 93 -1.62 13.98 3.45
C ARG A 93 -0.09 13.97 3.49
N ARG A 94 0.56 13.41 2.46
CA ARG A 94 2.02 13.41 2.36
C ARG A 94 2.56 14.85 2.29
N ARG A 95 1.94 15.70 1.46
CA ARG A 95 2.34 17.11 1.31
C ARG A 95 2.19 17.89 2.61
N GLU A 96 1.05 17.76 3.28
CA GLU A 96 0.79 18.43 4.56
C GLU A 96 1.84 18.03 5.60
N PHE A 97 2.13 16.73 5.73
CA PHE A 97 3.12 16.24 6.67
C PHE A 97 4.51 16.84 6.43
N TYR A 98 5.01 16.82 5.19
CA TYR A 98 6.35 17.34 4.87
C TYR A 98 6.42 18.87 4.85
N SER A 99 5.29 19.56 4.65
CA SER A 99 5.22 21.02 4.81
C SER A 99 5.50 21.42 6.26
N ASP A 100 5.00 20.65 7.22
CA ASP A 100 5.17 20.91 8.65
C ASP A 100 6.50 20.34 9.20
N HIS A 101 7.12 19.39 8.48
CA HIS A 101 8.35 18.69 8.87
C HIS A 101 9.40 18.74 7.75
N PRO A 102 10.03 19.89 7.50
CA PRO A 102 11.05 20.02 6.47
C PRO A 102 12.28 19.16 6.79
N ASP A 103 12.59 18.21 5.90
CA ASP A 103 13.74 17.30 6.02
C ASP A 103 15.04 18.01 5.57
N PRO A 104 16.13 17.99 6.37
CA PRO A 104 17.40 18.64 6.01
C PRO A 104 18.22 17.91 4.92
N ASP A 105 17.95 16.63 4.59
CA ASP A 105 18.80 15.80 3.71
C ASP A 105 18.19 15.51 2.31
N VAL A 106 17.59 16.52 1.66
CA VAL A 106 16.98 16.37 0.33
C VAL A 106 18.04 16.35 -0.78
N ASN A 107 18.65 15.18 -1.00
CA ASN A 107 19.32 14.83 -2.27
C ASN A 107 18.53 13.71 -2.97
N GLY A 108 17.53 14.12 -3.76
CA GLY A 108 17.28 13.53 -5.09
C GLY A 108 16.76 12.09 -5.29
N GLU A 109 16.67 11.20 -4.29
CA GLU A 109 16.40 9.78 -4.57
C GLU A 109 15.20 9.19 -3.80
N GLY A 110 14.02 9.82 -3.91
CA GLY A 110 12.75 9.24 -3.44
C GLY A 110 11.79 9.10 -4.59
N ASN A 111 11.14 7.94 -4.74
CA ASN A 111 10.16 7.67 -5.79
C ASN A 111 9.09 8.77 -5.79
N SER A 112 8.69 9.28 -6.96
CA SER A 112 7.77 10.43 -7.12
C SER A 112 6.46 10.27 -6.34
N GLU A 113 6.01 9.02 -6.16
CA GLU A 113 4.83 8.64 -5.39
C GLU A 113 5.03 8.77 -3.87
N GLU A 114 6.23 8.53 -3.33
CA GLU A 114 6.54 8.67 -1.90
C GLU A 114 6.46 10.13 -1.41
N ARG A 115 6.53 11.09 -2.32
CA ARG A 115 6.63 12.53 -1.99
C ARG A 115 5.40 13.36 -2.38
N GLY A 116 4.31 12.76 -2.86
CA GLY A 116 3.13 13.54 -3.23
C GLY A 116 3.26 14.25 -4.59
N GLY A 117 4.07 13.71 -5.51
CA GLY A 117 4.30 14.31 -6.82
C GLY A 117 3.00 14.48 -7.61
N SER A 118 2.72 15.71 -8.03
CA SER A 118 1.65 15.99 -8.99
C SER A 118 2.10 15.49 -10.37
N GLU A 119 1.61 14.33 -10.80
CA GLU A 119 1.55 14.06 -12.23
C GLU A 119 0.39 14.89 -12.79
N GLY A 120 0.73 15.89 -13.60
CA GLY A 120 -0.20 16.80 -14.27
C GLY A 120 -0.86 16.20 -15.50
#